data_AF-A0A920IYJ9-F1
#
_entry.id   AF-A0A920IYJ9-F1
#
_cell.length_a   1.000
_cell.length_b   1.000
_cell.length_c   1.000
_cell.angle_alpha   90.00
_cell.angle_beta   90.00
_cell.angle_gamma   90.00
#
_symmetry.space_group_name_H-M   'P 1'
#
loop_
_entity.id
_entity.type
_entity.pdbx_description
1 polymer ?
#
loop_
_entity_poly.entity_id
_entity_poly.type
_entity_poly.pdbx_seq_one_letter_code
_entity_poly.pdbx_strand_id
1 'polypeptide(L)'
;MVTPAIETNLKASSYKNNVVFNFSREGVLRSIEESLERLNIDSLDIVYIHDPDDNYEIALNETLPTLLELKSKGVIKAIGAGMNEWEMLLDFAKNGAFDCFLLAGRYTLLDYSALDLLLPKCIDKDISIIIGGPYNSGILASDLNEESTYFYQPSPKEVINKAKKKKNHL
;
A
#
# COMPACT_ATOMS: atom_id res chain seq x y z
N MET A 1 0.34 8.64 6.31
CA MET A 1 0.35 8.10 4.93
C MET A 1 0.74 9.27 4.05
N VAL A 2 2.03 9.39 3.72
CA VAL A 2 2.49 10.32 2.70
C VAL A 2 2.86 9.48 1.49
N THR A 3 2.15 9.76 0.42
CA THR A 3 2.13 9.04 -0.84
C THR A 3 2.94 9.88 -1.83
N PRO A 4 3.98 9.40 -2.52
CA PRO A 4 4.33 9.90 -3.84
C PRO A 4 3.35 9.29 -4.86
N ALA A 5 2.05 9.41 -4.58
CA ALA A 5 1.03 9.66 -5.57
C ALA A 5 0.68 11.12 -5.34
N ILE A 6 0.56 11.93 -6.39
CA ILE A 6 0.14 13.32 -6.22
C ILE A 6 -1.29 13.29 -5.65
N GLU A 7 -1.44 13.37 -4.33
CA GLU A 7 -2.70 13.72 -3.69
C GLU A 7 -2.78 15.25 -3.65
N THR A 8 -3.28 15.84 -4.74
CA THR A 8 -3.83 17.20 -4.70
C THR A 8 -5.16 17.15 -3.95
N ASN A 9 -5.10 17.20 -2.62
CA ASN A 9 -6.29 17.42 -1.80
C ASN A 9 -6.33 18.86 -1.27
N LEU A 10 -6.90 19.75 -2.09
CA LEU A 10 -7.69 20.88 -1.58
C LEU A 10 -9.04 20.93 -2.29
N LYS A 11 -10.06 20.57 -1.50
CA LYS A 11 -11.50 20.89 -1.57
C LYS A 11 -12.42 19.88 -2.27
N ALA A 12 -13.31 19.37 -1.40
CA ALA A 12 -14.48 18.57 -1.69
C ALA A 12 -15.44 19.25 -2.69
N SER A 13 -16.07 18.37 -3.47
CA SER A 13 -17.16 18.59 -4.43
C SER A 13 -16.78 19.23 -5.78
N SER A 14 -17.04 18.48 -6.85
CA SER A 14 -17.25 18.93 -8.25
C SER A 14 -16.14 18.87 -9.33
N TYR A 15 -14.99 18.20 -9.15
CA TYR A 15 -14.03 18.01 -10.25
C TYR A 15 -13.71 16.54 -10.57
N LYS A 16 -13.81 16.16 -11.85
CA LYS A 16 -13.19 14.96 -12.43
C LYS A 16 -11.67 15.14 -12.38
N ASN A 17 -11.05 14.75 -11.27
CA ASN A 17 -9.59 14.85 -11.11
C ASN A 17 -8.91 13.66 -11.78
N ASN A 18 -8.01 13.94 -12.74
CA ASN A 18 -7.07 12.95 -13.24
C ASN A 18 -5.97 12.79 -12.19
N VAL A 19 -5.88 11.60 -11.59
CA VAL A 19 -4.75 11.25 -10.71
C VAL A 19 -3.49 11.17 -11.58
N VAL A 20 -2.43 11.87 -11.18
CA VAL A 20 -1.13 11.83 -11.88
C VAL A 20 -0.14 11.10 -11.00
N PHE A 21 0.35 9.96 -11.48
CA PHE A 21 1.44 9.23 -10.85
C PHE A 21 2.77 9.81 -11.32
N ASN A 22 3.57 10.34 -10.39
CA ASN A 22 4.89 10.88 -10.70
C ASN A 22 5.92 10.32 -9.70
N PHE A 23 6.64 9.31 -10.16
CA PHE A 23 7.68 8.60 -9.41
C PHE A 23 9.07 9.22 -9.60
N SER A 24 9.20 10.32 -10.36
CA SER A 24 10.49 11.00 -10.52
C SER A 24 10.98 11.60 -9.20
N ARG A 25 12.27 11.88 -9.12
CA ARG A 25 12.89 12.57 -8.00
C ARG A 25 12.17 13.88 -7.67
N GLU A 26 11.88 14.71 -8.66
CA GLU A 26 11.17 15.97 -8.50
C GLU A 26 9.73 15.75 -8.02
N GLY A 27 9.09 14.67 -8.48
CA GLY A 27 7.79 14.23 -7.98
C GLY A 27 7.82 13.94 -6.48
N VAL A 28 8.80 13.15 -6.05
CA VAL A 28 9.01 12.79 -4.64
C VAL A 28 9.29 14.01 -3.77
N LEU A 29 10.23 14.86 -4.18
CA LEU A 29 10.63 16.04 -3.40
C LEU A 29 9.45 16.98 -3.18
N ARG A 30 8.70 17.28 -4.25
CA ARG A 30 7.49 18.12 -4.16
C ARG A 30 6.43 17.49 -3.26
N SER A 31 6.14 16.19 -3.42
CA SER A 31 5.12 15.52 -2.59
C SER A 31 5.46 15.56 -1.10
N ILE A 32 6.75 15.38 -0.76
CA ILE A 32 7.22 15.44 0.62
C ILE A 32 7.15 16.86 1.16
N GLU A 33 7.62 17.86 0.41
CA GLU A 33 7.53 19.28 0.80
C GLU A 33 6.09 19.69 1.09
N GLU A 34 5.16 19.42 0.16
CA GLU A 34 3.75 19.73 0.35
C GLU A 34 3.13 18.98 1.54
N SER A 35 3.59 17.75 1.82
CA SER A 35 3.09 16.97 2.96
C SER A 35 3.56 17.53 4.29
N LEU A 36 4.83 17.95 4.38
CA LEU A 36 5.37 18.62 5.55
C LEU A 36 4.63 19.94 5.82
N GLU A 37 4.36 20.72 4.77
CA GLU A 37 3.59 21.97 4.86
C GLU A 37 2.15 21.70 5.33
N ARG A 38 1.44 20.75 4.70
CA ARG A 38 0.05 20.42 5.07
C ARG A 38 -0.09 19.91 6.51
N LEU A 39 0.88 19.13 6.98
CA LEU A 39 0.87 18.56 8.32
C LEU A 39 1.48 19.52 9.36
N ASN A 40 2.18 20.56 8.91
CA ASN A 40 2.92 21.51 9.75
C ASN A 40 3.89 20.79 10.71
N ILE A 41 4.72 19.91 10.15
CA ILE A 41 5.75 19.13 10.86
C ILE A 41 7.06 19.14 10.07
N ASP A 42 8.17 18.89 10.75
CA ASP A 42 9.52 18.96 10.15
C ASP A 42 10.02 17.62 9.58
N SER A 43 9.35 16.50 9.90
CA SER A 43 9.72 15.17 9.41
C SER A 43 8.54 14.22 9.34
N LEU A 44 8.66 13.19 8.50
CA LEU A 44 7.66 12.14 8.32
C LEU A 44 8.15 10.82 8.92
N ASP A 45 7.32 10.12 9.67
CA ASP A 45 7.71 8.82 10.23
C ASP A 45 7.86 7.75 9.13
N ILE A 46 6.90 7.65 8.21
CA ILE A 46 6.92 6.67 7.11
C ILE A 46 6.38 7.30 5.83
N VAL A 47 7.10 7.07 4.72
CA VAL A 47 6.65 7.40 3.35
C VAL A 47 6.51 6.13 2.52
N TYR A 48 5.38 5.97 1.82
CA TYR A 48 5.08 4.78 1.02
C TYR A 48 5.13 5.07 -0.47
N ILE A 49 5.93 4.36 -1.25
CA ILE A 49 5.73 4.26 -2.71
C ILE A 49 4.42 3.53 -2.94
N HIS A 50 3.41 4.21 -3.50
CA HIS A 50 2.05 3.69 -3.58
C HIS A 50 1.71 3.33 -5.02
N ASP A 51 1.22 2.10 -5.21
CA ASP A 51 0.77 1.56 -6.50
C ASP A 51 1.71 1.86 -7.69
N PRO A 52 3.00 1.45 -7.65
CA PRO A 52 3.94 1.63 -8.76
C PRO A 52 3.78 0.56 -9.86
N ASP A 53 2.57 0.03 -10.07
CA ASP A 53 2.24 -1.14 -10.91
C ASP A 53 2.90 -1.10 -12.30
N ASP A 54 2.74 0.02 -13.01
CA ASP A 54 3.33 0.24 -14.34
C ASP A 54 4.68 0.99 -14.29
N ASN A 55 5.21 1.22 -13.09
CA ASN A 55 6.31 2.14 -12.81
C ASN A 55 7.40 1.51 -11.93
N TYR A 56 7.51 0.18 -11.93
CA TYR A 56 8.48 -0.54 -11.10
C TYR A 56 9.92 -0.05 -11.28
N GLU A 57 10.36 0.14 -12.53
CA GLU A 57 11.74 0.54 -12.82
C GLU A 57 12.08 1.93 -12.28
N ILE A 58 11.18 2.91 -12.43
CA ILE A 58 11.39 4.26 -11.89
C ILE A 58 11.26 4.25 -10.35
N ALA A 59 10.34 3.45 -9.80
CA ALA A 59 10.20 3.28 -8.36
C ALA A 59 11.48 2.75 -7.72
N LEU A 60 12.10 1.73 -8.33
CA LEU A 60 13.32 1.12 -7.81
C LEU A 60 14.56 1.98 -8.06
N ASN A 61 14.71 2.56 -9.26
CA ASN A 61 15.95 3.20 -9.68
C ASN A 61 16.01 4.71 -9.46
N GLU A 62 14.87 5.37 -9.16
CA GLU A 62 14.80 6.83 -8.96
C GLU A 62 14.07 7.22 -7.67
N THR A 63 12.84 6.72 -7.47
CA THR A 63 12.04 7.05 -6.28
C THR A 63 12.73 6.57 -5.00
N LEU A 64 13.09 5.28 -4.93
CA LEU A 64 13.70 4.69 -3.75
C LEU A 64 15.04 5.35 -3.39
N PRO A 65 16.00 5.57 -4.33
CA PRO A 65 17.21 6.33 -4.04
C PRO A 65 16.95 7.74 -3.50
N THR A 66 15.94 8.44 -4.03
CA THR A 66 15.55 9.77 -3.54
C THR A 66 15.02 9.71 -2.10
N LEU A 67 14.19 8.71 -1.78
CA LEU A 67 13.71 8.49 -0.42
C LEU A 67 14.84 8.11 0.54
N LEU A 68 15.80 7.30 0.11
CA LEU A 68 16.99 6.95 0.91
C LEU A 68 17.83 8.19 1.24
N GLU A 69 17.99 9.11 0.28
CA GLU A 69 18.66 10.38 0.54
C GLU A 69 17.92 11.20 1.61
N LEU A 70 16.60 11.34 1.49
CA LEU A 70 15.78 12.06 2.45
C LEU A 70 15.79 11.39 3.84
N LYS A 71 15.84 10.06 3.88
CA LYS A 71 15.99 9.29 5.13
C LYS A 71 17.33 9.58 5.80
N SER A 72 18.43 9.60 5.03
CA SER A 72 19.75 9.94 5.57
C SER A 72 19.85 11.37 6.10
N LYS A 73 19.04 12.29 5.57
CA LYS A 73 18.90 13.68 6.05
C LYS A 73 17.94 13.84 7.24
N GLY A 74 17.25 12.77 7.65
CA GLY A 74 16.27 12.81 8.74
C GLY A 74 14.92 13.45 8.37
N VAL A 75 14.69 13.76 7.09
CA VAL A 75 13.40 14.31 6.60
C VAL A 75 12.30 13.24 6.70
N ILE A 76 12.68 11.97 6.49
CA ILE A 76 11.81 10.81 6.69
C ILE A 76 12.52 9.78 7.58
N LYS A 77 11.77 8.97 8.34
CA LYS A 77 12.37 7.97 9.24
C LYS A 77 12.32 6.55 8.67
N ALA A 78 11.35 6.25 7.82
CA ALA A 78 11.19 4.94 7.19
C ALA A 78 10.57 5.04 5.79
N ILE A 79 10.85 4.02 4.98
CA ILE A 79 10.43 3.87 3.59
C ILE A 79 9.61 2.60 3.49
N GLY A 80 8.45 2.69 2.84
CA GLY A 80 7.66 1.53 2.49
C GLY A 80 7.18 1.54 1.05
N ALA A 81 6.52 0.44 0.68
CA ALA A 81 5.73 0.34 -0.53
C ALA A 81 4.33 -0.20 -0.18
N GLY A 82 3.29 0.30 -0.85
CA GLY A 82 1.91 -0.10 -0.61
C GLY A 82 1.20 -0.42 -1.92
N MET A 83 0.56 -1.59 -2.00
CA MET A 83 -0.16 -2.07 -3.19
C MET A 83 -1.08 -3.25 -2.88
N ASN A 84 -1.85 -3.67 -3.88
CA ASN A 84 -2.76 -4.82 -3.80
C ASN A 84 -2.12 -6.13 -4.30
N GLU A 85 -0.90 -6.09 -4.85
CA GLU A 85 -0.19 -7.21 -5.45
C GLU A 85 1.00 -7.63 -4.56
N TRP A 86 1.12 -8.91 -4.24
CA TRP A 86 2.21 -9.37 -3.37
C TRP A 86 3.49 -9.68 -4.16
N GLU A 87 3.37 -9.96 -5.46
CA GLU A 87 4.44 -10.34 -6.36
C GLU A 87 5.45 -9.21 -6.53
N MET A 88 4.97 -7.98 -6.77
CA MET A 88 5.84 -6.82 -6.89
C MET A 88 6.46 -6.44 -5.54
N LEU A 89 5.74 -6.57 -4.42
CA LEU A 89 6.32 -6.40 -3.08
C LEU A 89 7.44 -7.42 -2.83
N LEU A 90 7.30 -8.65 -3.32
CA LEU A 90 8.35 -9.66 -3.22
C LEU A 90 9.59 -9.25 -4.03
N ASP A 91 9.42 -8.66 -5.21
CA ASP A 91 10.55 -8.17 -6.00
C ASP A 91 11.20 -6.92 -5.38
N PHE A 92 10.41 -6.02 -4.78
CA PHE A 92 10.96 -4.94 -3.95
C PHE A 92 11.73 -5.47 -2.74
N ALA A 93 11.25 -6.52 -2.07
CA ALA A 93 11.96 -7.15 -0.95
C ALA A 93 13.32 -7.76 -1.37
N LYS A 94 13.43 -8.22 -2.62
CA LYS A 94 14.68 -8.77 -3.17
C LYS A 94 15.66 -7.66 -3.54
N ASN A 95 15.17 -6.59 -4.16
CA ASN A 95 15.99 -5.65 -4.91
C ASN A 95 16.14 -4.25 -4.27
N GLY A 96 15.34 -3.93 -3.25
CA GLY A 96 15.33 -2.62 -2.60
C GLY A 96 15.59 -2.66 -1.10
N ALA A 97 15.75 -1.47 -0.52
CA ALA A 97 15.91 -1.25 0.91
C ALA A 97 14.63 -0.61 1.47
N PHE A 98 13.73 -1.43 1.99
CA PHE A 98 12.45 -1.02 2.56
C PHE A 98 12.40 -1.39 4.05
N ASP A 99 11.67 -0.59 4.83
CA ASP A 99 11.43 -0.87 6.25
C ASP A 99 10.08 -1.57 6.47
N CYS A 100 9.10 -1.32 5.60
CA CYS A 100 7.78 -1.93 5.71
C CYS A 100 7.02 -1.99 4.38
N PHE A 101 6.06 -2.91 4.30
CA PHE A 101 5.09 -2.94 3.20
C PHE A 101 3.66 -2.86 3.71
N LEU A 102 2.82 -2.11 2.99
CA LEU A 102 1.38 -2.15 3.14
C LEU A 102 0.83 -3.15 2.12
N LEU A 103 0.45 -4.34 2.59
CA LEU A 103 -0.09 -5.42 1.78
C LEU A 103 -1.62 -5.39 1.85
N ALA A 104 -2.28 -4.89 0.81
CA ALA A 104 -3.72 -4.76 0.80
C ALA A 104 -4.43 -6.04 0.28
N GLY A 105 -5.22 -6.67 1.15
CA GLY A 105 -6.16 -7.73 0.77
C GLY A 105 -5.56 -9.08 0.34
N ARG A 106 -4.23 -9.26 0.39
CA ARG A 106 -3.52 -10.52 0.02
C ARG A 106 -3.03 -11.35 1.22
N TYR A 107 -3.38 -10.93 2.43
CA TYR A 107 -3.22 -11.73 3.65
C TYR A 107 -4.39 -11.48 4.60
N THR A 108 -5.45 -12.25 4.40
CA THR A 108 -6.74 -12.17 5.10
C THR A 108 -7.28 -13.59 5.35
N LEU A 109 -8.44 -13.69 6.01
CA LEU A 109 -9.08 -14.99 6.18
C LEU A 109 -9.51 -15.67 4.87
N LEU A 110 -9.68 -14.89 3.79
CA LEU A 110 -10.12 -15.34 2.47
C LEU A 110 -8.98 -15.49 1.47
N ASP A 111 -7.87 -14.79 1.66
CA ASP A 111 -6.74 -14.76 0.74
C ASP A 111 -5.43 -14.87 1.52
N TYR A 112 -4.67 -15.93 1.27
CA TYR A 112 -3.36 -16.17 1.89
C TYR A 112 -2.26 -16.25 0.83
N SER A 113 -2.48 -15.69 -0.37
CA SER A 113 -1.56 -15.81 -1.52
C SER A 113 -0.15 -15.31 -1.20
N ALA A 114 -0.01 -14.30 -0.35
CA ALA A 114 1.29 -13.78 0.07
C ALA A 114 2.07 -14.66 1.07
N LEU A 115 1.42 -15.67 1.68
CA LEU A 115 1.94 -16.40 2.84
C LEU A 115 3.24 -17.17 2.53
N ASP A 116 3.33 -17.81 1.37
CA ASP A 116 4.41 -18.79 1.11
C ASP A 116 5.71 -18.13 0.62
N LEU A 117 5.61 -16.97 -0.04
CA LEU A 117 6.76 -16.34 -0.70
C LEU A 117 7.08 -14.95 -0.15
N LEU A 118 6.09 -14.06 -0.01
CA LEU A 118 6.33 -12.70 0.45
C LEU A 118 6.65 -12.65 1.94
N LEU A 119 5.80 -13.23 2.80
CA LEU A 119 5.99 -13.11 4.26
C LEU A 119 7.33 -13.68 4.75
N PRO A 120 7.80 -14.86 4.30
CA PRO A 120 9.12 -15.37 4.67
C PRO A 120 10.24 -14.45 4.18
N LYS A 121 10.09 -13.84 2.99
CA LYS A 121 11.09 -12.91 2.47
C LYS A 121 11.15 -11.62 3.28
N CYS A 122 10.02 -11.12 3.74
CA CYS A 122 9.96 -9.96 4.62
C CYS A 122 10.61 -10.24 5.97
N ILE A 123 10.43 -11.43 6.55
CA ILE A 123 11.13 -11.85 7.77
C ILE A 123 12.65 -11.89 7.56
N ASP A 124 13.11 -12.50 6.46
CA ASP A 124 14.55 -12.57 6.09
C ASP A 124 15.19 -11.18 5.95
N LYS A 125 14.42 -10.20 5.50
CA LYS A 125 14.88 -8.83 5.19
C LYS A 125 14.60 -7.81 6.29
N ASP A 126 14.01 -8.23 7.42
CA ASP A 126 13.54 -7.35 8.49
C ASP A 126 12.56 -6.26 8.00
N ILE A 127 11.65 -6.66 7.10
CA ILE A 127 10.61 -5.78 6.54
C ILE A 127 9.30 -6.06 7.27
N SER A 128 8.74 -5.03 7.92
CA SER A 128 7.44 -5.14 8.60
C SER A 128 6.28 -5.20 7.61
N ILE A 129 5.22 -5.95 7.92
CA ILE A 129 4.00 -6.01 7.11
C ILE A 129 2.86 -5.28 7.83
N ILE A 130 2.24 -4.34 7.13
CA ILE A 130 0.99 -3.69 7.51
C ILE A 130 -0.13 -4.26 6.63
N ILE A 131 -1.14 -4.84 7.26
CA ILE A 131 -2.27 -5.43 6.53
C ILE A 131 -3.28 -4.36 6.18
N GLY A 132 -3.37 -4.04 4.88
CA GLY A 132 -4.40 -3.18 4.31
C GLY A 132 -5.67 -3.99 3.99
N GLY A 133 -6.84 -3.42 4.25
CA GLY A 133 -8.12 -4.06 3.92
C GLY A 133 -8.30 -5.48 4.50
N PRO A 134 -8.04 -5.74 5.80
CA PRO A 134 -8.08 -7.08 6.39
C PRO A 134 -9.46 -7.76 6.27
N TYR A 135 -10.52 -6.98 6.05
CA TYR A 135 -11.89 -7.47 5.88
C TYR A 135 -12.31 -7.67 4.41
N ASN A 136 -11.38 -7.54 3.45
CA ASN A 136 -11.62 -7.59 2.00
C ASN A 136 -12.86 -6.81 1.54
N SER A 137 -12.86 -5.49 1.72
CA SER A 137 -14.01 -4.61 1.41
C SER A 137 -15.26 -4.82 2.27
N GLY A 138 -15.18 -5.62 3.34
CA GLY A 138 -16.23 -5.70 4.36
C GLY A 138 -16.98 -7.02 4.37
N ILE A 139 -16.80 -7.91 3.38
CA ILE A 139 -17.41 -9.25 3.38
C ILE A 139 -17.12 -10.04 4.68
N LEU A 140 -15.92 -9.88 5.25
CA LEU A 140 -15.58 -10.56 6.51
C LEU A 140 -16.28 -9.95 7.73
N ALA A 141 -16.78 -8.72 7.62
CA ALA A 141 -17.48 -8.00 8.68
C ALA A 141 -19.02 -7.93 8.47
N SER A 142 -19.52 -8.24 7.27
CA SER A 142 -20.94 -8.11 6.92
C SER A 142 -21.80 -9.31 7.36
N ASP A 143 -23.12 -9.12 7.39
CA ASP A 143 -24.04 -10.26 7.28
C ASP A 143 -23.87 -10.88 5.88
N LEU A 144 -23.65 -12.19 5.82
CA LEU A 144 -23.41 -12.92 4.57
C LEU A 144 -24.72 -13.39 3.91
N ASN A 145 -25.87 -13.02 4.48
CA ASN A 145 -27.19 -13.18 3.87
C ASN A 145 -27.64 -11.93 3.09
N GLU A 146 -26.93 -10.82 3.22
CA GLU A 146 -27.16 -9.57 2.49
C GLU A 146 -26.09 -9.35 1.40
N GLU A 147 -26.27 -8.28 0.61
CA GLU A 147 -25.24 -7.85 -0.34
C GLU A 147 -23.96 -7.45 0.39
N SER A 148 -22.82 -7.90 -0.12
CA SER A 148 -21.50 -7.61 0.43
C SER A 148 -20.52 -7.36 -0.70
N THR A 149 -19.41 -6.69 -0.42
CA THR A 149 -18.39 -6.38 -1.43
C THR A 149 -17.08 -7.11 -1.16
N TYR A 150 -16.38 -7.42 -2.25
CA TYR A 150 -15.06 -8.05 -2.28
C TYR A 150 -14.22 -7.35 -3.35
N PHE A 151 -13.08 -6.76 -2.96
CA PHE A 151 -12.29 -5.87 -3.81
C PHE A 151 -13.13 -4.77 -4.48
N TYR A 152 -13.97 -4.11 -3.67
CA TYR A 152 -14.84 -2.99 -4.06
C TYR A 152 -15.90 -3.32 -5.12
N GLN A 153 -16.08 -4.59 -5.47
CA GLN A 153 -17.10 -5.09 -6.37
C GLN A 153 -18.11 -5.96 -5.60
N PRO A 154 -19.33 -6.18 -6.13
CA PRO A 154 -20.25 -7.15 -5.55
C PRO A 154 -19.59 -8.53 -5.37
N SER A 155 -19.79 -9.13 -4.20
CA SER A 155 -19.10 -10.38 -3.85
C SER A 155 -19.57 -11.56 -4.71
N PRO A 156 -18.67 -12.31 -5.36
CA PRO A 156 -19.03 -13.55 -6.02
C PRO A 156 -19.59 -14.57 -5.04
N LYS A 157 -20.58 -15.37 -5.48
CA LYS A 157 -21.22 -16.40 -4.63
C LYS A 157 -20.22 -17.36 -4.00
N GLU A 158 -19.17 -17.72 -4.73
CA GLU A 158 -18.11 -18.61 -4.26
C GLU A 158 -17.34 -18.01 -3.06
N VAL A 159 -17.04 -16.71 -3.11
CA VAL A 159 -16.38 -15.99 -2.04
C VAL A 159 -17.29 -15.87 -0.82
N ILE A 160 -18.59 -15.59 -1.01
CA ILE A 160 -19.59 -15.59 0.08
C ILE A 160 -19.63 -16.96 0.76
N ASN A 161 -19.68 -18.05 -0.01
CA ASN A 161 -19.70 -19.41 0.54
C ASN A 161 -18.42 -19.72 1.32
N LYS A 162 -17.25 -19.29 0.83
CA LYS A 162 -15.97 -19.41 1.54
C LYS A 162 -15.99 -18.63 2.86
N ALA A 163 -16.50 -17.40 2.85
CA ALA A 163 -16.65 -16.56 4.03
C ALA A 163 -17.59 -17.19 5.07
N LYS A 164 -18.74 -17.74 4.65
CA LYS A 164 -19.69 -18.45 5.53
C LYS A 164 -19.02 -19.61 6.25
N LYS A 165 -18.26 -20.43 5.51
CA LYS A 165 -17.48 -21.53 6.09
C LYS A 165 -16.51 -21.03 7.17
N LYS A 166 -15.75 -19.96 6.88
CA LYS A 166 -14.79 -19.39 7.84
C LYS A 166 -15.48 -18.85 9.11
N LYS A 167 -16.61 -18.14 8.99
CA LYS A 167 -17.35 -17.62 10.15
C LYS A 167 -17.93 -18.71 11.05
N ASN A 168 -18.31 -19.86 10.50
CA ASN A 168 -18.84 -20.98 11.29
C ASN A 168 -17.75 -21.78 12.05
N HIS A 169 -16.47 -21.47 11.83
CA HIS A 169 -15.32 -22.10 12.49
C HIS A 169 -14.58 -21.16 13.46
N LEU A 170 -15.11 -19.95 13.68
CA LEU A 170 -14.69 -19.01 14.72
C LEU A 170 -15.64 -19.10 15.91
#